data_AF-A0A7R9UNR5-F1
#
_entry.id   AF-A0A7R9UNR5-F1
#
_cell.length_a   1.000
_cell.length_b   1.000
_cell.length_c   1.000
_cell.angle_alpha   90.00
_cell.angle_beta   90.00
_cell.angle_gamma   90.00
#
_symmetry.space_group_name_H-M   'P 1'
#
loop_
_entity.id
_entity.type
_entity.pdbx_description
1 polymer ?
#
loop_
_entity_poly.entity_id
_entity_poly.type
_entity_poly.pdbx_seq_one_letter_code
_entity_poly.pdbx_strand_id
1 'polypeptide(L)'
;GIVVKVLNRTLGGGKYHKQKGVVRALDSGVVARVEMLQSGDVLSLDQDDLETVLPPVGGPLRVVNGAHRGARATLLSINEARFCVRVELADGARRGEVIDGVEYEDVCKLHVG
;
A
#
# COMPACT_ATOMS: atom_id res chain seq x y z
N GLY A 1 7.74 5.93 0.88
CA GLY A 1 6.55 5.71 0.04
C GLY A 1 5.79 4.49 0.54
N ILE A 2 4.74 4.10 -0.16
CA ILE A 2 4.04 2.82 0.04
C ILE A 2 4.46 1.83 -1.08
N VAL A 3 4.35 0.54 -0.81
CA VAL A 3 4.62 -0.52 -1.79
C VAL A 3 3.31 -0.96 -2.43
N VAL A 4 3.23 -0.86 -3.75
CA VAL A 4 2.05 -1.26 -4.54
C VAL A 4 2.40 -2.44 -5.44
N LYS A 5 1.38 -3.16 -5.91
CA LYS A 5 1.51 -4.24 -6.90
C LYS A 5 0.81 -3.82 -8.19
N VAL A 6 1.50 -3.95 -9.33
CA VAL A 6 0.93 -3.59 -10.63
C VAL A 6 -0.04 -4.67 -11.12
N LEU A 7 -1.25 -4.27 -11.49
CA LEU A 7 -2.30 -5.15 -12.02
C LEU A 7 -2.45 -5.07 -13.54
N ASN A 8 -1.91 -4.03 -14.18
CA ASN A 8 -1.95 -3.89 -15.63
C ASN A 8 -1.24 -5.07 -16.33
N ARG A 9 -1.97 -5.78 -17.18
CA ARG A 9 -1.50 -6.99 -17.87
C ARG A 9 -0.80 -6.72 -19.20
N THR A 10 -0.99 -5.55 -19.79
CA THR A 10 -0.50 -5.22 -21.13
C THR A 10 0.67 -4.25 -21.12
N LEU A 11 0.84 -3.49 -20.03
CA LEU A 11 1.93 -2.54 -19.85
C LEU A 11 3.29 -3.21 -20.03
N GLY A 12 4.11 -2.67 -20.93
CA GLY A 12 5.43 -3.22 -21.26
C GLY A 12 5.39 -4.67 -21.75
N GLY A 13 4.31 -5.07 -22.43
CA GLY A 13 4.10 -6.47 -22.84
C GLY A 13 3.80 -7.41 -21.66
N GLY A 14 3.29 -6.88 -20.55
CA GLY A 14 2.99 -7.63 -19.34
C GLY A 14 4.16 -7.85 -18.40
N LYS A 15 5.34 -7.28 -18.68
CA LYS A 15 6.55 -7.48 -17.86
C LYS A 15 6.40 -7.02 -16.40
N TYR A 16 5.48 -6.10 -16.14
CA TYR A 16 5.25 -5.54 -14.80
C TYR A 16 4.06 -6.16 -14.07
N HIS A 17 3.24 -6.98 -14.73
CA HIS A 17 2.06 -7.55 -14.10
C HIS A 17 2.45 -8.39 -12.87
N LYS A 18 1.79 -8.12 -11.74
CA LYS A 18 2.04 -8.67 -10.39
C LYS A 18 3.39 -8.31 -9.76
N GLN A 19 4.19 -7.46 -10.41
CA GLN A 19 5.43 -6.96 -9.84
C GLN A 19 5.15 -5.83 -8.85
N LYS A 20 6.04 -5.68 -7.87
CA LYS A 20 5.93 -4.66 -6.81
C LYS A 20 6.81 -3.46 -7.12
N GLY A 21 6.30 -2.28 -6.77
CA GLY A 21 7.02 -1.01 -6.88
C GLY A 21 6.71 -0.09 -5.71
N VAL A 22 7.50 0.97 -5.57
CA VAL A 22 7.36 1.99 -4.54
C VAL A 22 6.78 3.24 -5.15
N VAL A 23 5.69 3.75 -4.58
CA VAL A 23 5.16 5.07 -4.94
C VAL A 23 6.13 6.13 -4.42
N ARG A 24 6.74 6.89 -5.34
CA ARG A 24 7.70 7.97 -5.05
C ARG A 24 7.07 9.35 -5.07
N ALA A 25 6.12 9.57 -5.97
CA ALA A 25 5.40 10.83 -6.12
C ALA A 25 4.01 10.60 -6.69
N LEU A 26 3.13 11.59 -6.54
CA LEU A 26 1.87 11.69 -7.26
C LEU A 26 2.00 12.84 -8.27
N ASP A 27 1.81 12.54 -9.55
CA ASP A 27 1.58 13.52 -10.60
C ASP A 27 0.07 13.84 -10.67
N SER A 28 -0.27 15.04 -11.15
CA SER A 28 -1.65 15.54 -11.40
C SER A 28 -2.78 14.72 -10.77
N GLY A 29 -2.85 14.70 -9.44
CA GLY A 29 -3.93 14.12 -8.61
C GLY A 29 -4.08 12.59 -8.60
N VAL A 30 -4.05 11.94 -9.77
CA VAL A 30 -4.51 10.55 -9.97
C VAL A 30 -3.43 9.61 -10.51
N VAL A 31 -2.29 10.13 -10.95
CA VAL A 31 -1.22 9.31 -11.53
C VAL A 31 -0.07 9.16 -10.53
N ALA A 32 0.31 7.93 -10.19
CA ALA A 32 1.45 7.64 -9.33
C ALA A 32 2.73 7.42 -10.13
N ARG A 33 3.84 8.04 -9.70
CA ARG A 33 5.19 7.60 -10.12
C ARG A 33 5.62 6.43 -9.26
N VAL A 34 5.75 5.27 -9.89
CA VAL A 34 6.10 4.00 -9.26
C VAL A 34 7.48 3.55 -9.72
N GLU A 35 8.41 3.41 -8.79
CA GLU A 35 9.73 2.82 -9.06
C GLU A 35 9.67 1.30 -8.76
N MET A 36 9.93 0.48 -9.77
CA MET A 36 9.83 -0.98 -9.66
C MET A 36 10.96 -1.55 -8.79
N LEU A 37 10.62 -2.36 -7.79
CA LEU A 37 11.58 -2.87 -6.82
C LEU A 37 12.66 -3.79 -7.42
N GLN A 38 12.34 -4.50 -8.51
CA GLN A 38 13.26 -5.45 -9.14
C GLN A 38 14.10 -4.81 -10.26
N SER A 39 13.47 -4.04 -11.16
CA SER A 39 14.18 -3.47 -12.32
C SER A 39 14.69 -2.06 -12.11
N GLY A 40 14.16 -1.32 -11.14
CA GLY A 40 14.40 0.12 -10.99
C GLY A 40 13.67 0.99 -12.03
N ASP A 41 12.89 0.39 -12.93
CA ASP A 41 12.08 1.12 -13.92
C ASP A 41 11.11 2.08 -13.22
N VAL A 42 10.96 3.29 -13.74
CA VAL A 42 9.99 4.28 -13.22
C VAL A 42 8.80 4.38 -14.16
N LEU A 43 7.60 4.17 -13.62
CA LEU A 43 6.34 4.11 -14.35
C LEU A 43 5.38 5.19 -13.85
N SER A 44 4.61 5.78 -14.75
CA SER A 44 3.44 6.60 -14.41
C SER A 44 2.19 5.75 -14.57
N LEU A 45 1.53 5.43 -13.46
CA LEU A 45 0.40 4.49 -13.42
C LEU A 45 -0.81 5.15 -12.77
N ASP A 46 -2.00 4.86 -13.31
CA ASP A 46 -3.24 5.22 -12.67
C ASP A 46 -3.44 4.37 -11.40
N GLN A 47 -4.25 4.85 -10.46
CA GLN A 47 -4.63 4.09 -9.28
C GLN A 47 -5.30 2.75 -9.65
N ASP A 48 -6.10 2.71 -10.71
CA ASP A 48 -6.80 1.51 -11.17
C ASP A 48 -5.84 0.40 -11.67
N ASP A 49 -4.59 0.76 -12.01
CA ASP A 49 -3.55 -0.17 -12.40
C ASP A 49 -2.79 -0.77 -11.19
N LEU A 50 -3.15 -0.41 -9.96
CA LEU A 50 -2.40 -0.72 -8.75
C LEU A 50 -3.27 -1.42 -7.69
N GLU A 51 -2.64 -2.31 -6.92
CA GLU A 51 -3.20 -2.91 -5.71
C GLU A 51 -2.35 -2.52 -4.50
N THR A 52 -2.98 -2.35 -3.34
CA THR A 52 -2.26 -2.25 -2.08
C THR A 52 -1.52 -3.55 -1.77
N VAL A 53 -0.45 -3.46 -0.98
CA VAL A 53 0.31 -4.64 -0.52
C VAL A 53 0.30 -4.64 0.99
N LEU A 54 -0.12 -5.75 1.61
CA LEU A 54 0.03 -5.91 3.06
C LEU A 54 1.50 -6.23 3.41
N PRO A 55 2.06 -5.66 4.50
CA PRO A 55 3.30 -6.16 5.06
C PRO A 55 3.08 -7.52 5.75
N PRO A 56 4.14 -8.21 6.19
CA PRO A 56 3.99 -9.28 7.17
C PRO A 56 3.35 -8.75 8.46
N VAL A 57 2.71 -9.64 9.23
CA VAL A 57 2.26 -9.32 10.60
C VAL A 57 3.45 -8.83 11.43
N GLY A 58 3.23 -7.78 12.23
CA GLY A 58 4.26 -7.01 12.94
C GLY A 58 4.95 -5.95 12.07
N GLY A 59 4.69 -5.92 10.76
CA GLY A 59 5.31 -4.99 9.83
C GLY A 59 4.62 -3.63 9.75
N PRO A 60 5.35 -2.58 9.34
CA PRO A 60 4.81 -1.22 9.23
C PRO A 60 3.97 -1.04 7.97
N LEU A 61 2.87 -0.31 8.11
CA LEU A 61 1.98 0.11 7.03
C LEU A 61 1.50 1.54 7.22
N ARG A 62 0.81 2.04 6.20
CA ARG A 62 0.12 3.32 6.19
C ARG A 62 -1.33 3.10 5.85
N VAL A 63 -2.21 3.80 6.56
CA VAL A 63 -3.62 3.91 6.18
C VAL A 63 -3.72 4.87 4.99
N VAL A 64 -4.28 4.43 3.87
CA VAL A 64 -4.33 5.19 2.61
C VAL A 64 -5.72 5.77 2.30
N ASN A 65 -6.76 5.32 3.00
CA ASN A 65 -8.16 5.73 2.85
C ASN A 65 -8.89 5.77 4.21
N GLY A 66 -10.16 6.20 4.22
CA GLY A 66 -10.98 6.24 5.43
C GLY A 66 -10.59 7.30 6.46
N ALA A 67 -11.17 7.21 7.67
CA ALA A 67 -11.04 8.22 8.72
C ALA A 67 -9.62 8.37 9.30
N HIS A 68 -8.78 7.36 9.11
CA HIS A 68 -7.40 7.33 9.61
C HIS A 68 -6.36 7.56 8.50
N ARG A 69 -6.81 7.98 7.31
CA ARG A 69 -5.95 8.24 6.15
C ARG A 69 -4.72 9.06 6.52
N GLY A 70 -3.56 8.58 6.10
CA GLY A 70 -2.28 9.22 6.33
C GLY A 70 -1.54 8.72 7.58
N ALA A 71 -2.23 8.07 8.53
CA ALA A 71 -1.63 7.54 9.76
C ALA A 71 -0.69 6.36 9.48
N ARG A 72 0.39 6.26 10.26
CA ARG A 72 1.25 5.06 10.26
C ARG A 72 0.71 4.08 11.27
N ALA A 73 0.82 2.79 10.95
CA ALA A 73 0.36 1.73 11.85
C ALA A 73 1.20 0.47 11.69
N THR A 74 1.05 -0.45 12.64
CA THR A 74 1.62 -1.79 12.61
C THR A 74 0.51 -2.80 12.31
N LEU A 75 0.75 -3.73 11.38
CA LEU A 75 -0.18 -4.82 11.12
C LEU A 75 -0.17 -5.82 12.28
N LEU A 76 -1.30 -6.04 12.95
CA LEU A 76 -1.41 -6.99 14.06
C LEU A 76 -1.91 -8.37 13.62
N SER A 77 -2.91 -8.40 12.75
CA SER A 77 -3.46 -9.66 12.23
C SER A 77 -4.22 -9.43 10.92
N ILE A 78 -4.42 -10.53 10.20
CA ILE A 78 -5.11 -10.58 8.92
C ILE A 78 -6.33 -11.48 9.07
N ASN A 79 -7.48 -11.02 8.59
CA ASN A 79 -8.68 -11.83 8.46
C ASN A 79 -9.02 -12.01 6.97
N GLU A 80 -8.47 -13.08 6.38
CA GLU A 80 -8.64 -13.38 4.96
C GLU A 80 -10.09 -13.63 4.57
N ALA A 81 -10.89 -14.25 5.44
CA ALA A 81 -12.30 -14.52 5.18
C ALA A 81 -13.15 -13.24 5.05
N ARG A 82 -12.68 -12.13 5.65
CA ARG A 82 -13.36 -10.84 5.66
C ARG A 82 -12.61 -9.75 4.88
N PHE A 83 -11.50 -10.09 4.23
CA PHE A 83 -10.64 -9.16 3.49
C PHE A 83 -10.27 -7.89 4.30
N CYS A 84 -10.02 -8.06 5.60
CA CYS A 84 -9.71 -6.97 6.50
C CYS A 84 -8.60 -7.32 7.49
N VAL A 85 -8.02 -6.29 8.10
CA VAL A 85 -6.90 -6.40 9.03
C VAL A 85 -7.20 -5.70 10.35
N ARG A 86 -6.41 -6.06 11.36
CA ARG A 86 -6.30 -5.32 12.61
C ARG A 86 -4.97 -4.59 12.64
N VAL A 87 -5.00 -3.30 12.99
CA VAL A 87 -3.81 -2.44 13.00
C VAL A 87 -3.70 -1.65 14.28
N GLU A 88 -2.49 -1.35 14.71
CA GLU A 88 -2.20 -0.45 15.83
C GLU A 88 -1.60 0.85 15.31
N LEU A 89 -2.19 1.99 15.65
CA LEU A 89 -1.67 3.30 15.24
C LEU A 89 -0.31 3.57 15.88
N ALA A 90 0.69 3.86 15.06
CA ALA A 90 2.08 4.02 15.49
C ALA A 90 2.43 5.47 15.86
N ASP A 91 1.63 6.45 15.44
CA ASP A 91 1.87 7.88 15.65
C ASP A 91 0.59 8.71 15.86
N GLY A 92 0.78 10.02 16.11
CA GLY A 92 -0.30 10.97 16.34
C GLY A 92 -0.96 10.87 17.73
N ALA A 93 -2.06 11.62 17.91
CA ALA A 93 -2.79 11.70 19.18
C ALA A 93 -3.45 10.38 19.60
N ARG A 94 -3.68 9.47 18.64
CA ARG A 94 -4.32 8.16 18.83
C ARG A 94 -3.31 7.01 18.82
N ARG A 95 -2.02 7.30 19.03
CA ARG A 95 -0.96 6.28 19.08
C ARG A 95 -1.30 5.19 20.11
N GLY A 96 -1.08 3.93 19.75
CA GLY A 96 -1.39 2.75 20.56
C GLY A 96 -2.84 2.29 20.44
N GLU A 97 -3.71 3.03 19.74
CA GLU A 97 -5.07 2.58 19.48
C GLU A 97 -5.08 1.44 18.46
N VAL A 98 -5.85 0.39 18.77
CA VAL A 98 -6.09 -0.75 17.89
C VAL A 98 -7.40 -0.56 17.14
N ILE A 99 -7.32 -0.61 15.82
CA ILE A 99 -8.47 -0.54 14.90
C ILE A 99 -8.64 -1.93 14.29
N ASP A 100 -9.83 -2.50 14.44
CA ASP A 100 -10.19 -3.79 13.85
C ASP A 100 -11.05 -3.59 12.60
N GLY A 101 -10.96 -4.52 11.66
CA GLY A 101 -11.81 -4.52 10.47
C GLY A 101 -11.44 -3.49 9.40
N VAL A 102 -10.19 -3.02 9.36
CA VAL A 102 -9.73 -2.11 8.29
C VAL A 102 -9.55 -2.91 7.00
N GLU A 103 -10.18 -2.49 5.90
CA GLU A 103 -10.15 -3.23 4.63
C GLU A 103 -8.75 -3.24 3.99
N TYR A 104 -8.45 -4.25 3.17
CA TYR A 104 -7.14 -4.34 2.51
C TYR A 104 -6.82 -3.15 1.61
N GLU A 105 -7.82 -2.58 0.94
CA GLU A 105 -7.66 -1.40 0.09
C GLU A 105 -7.38 -0.11 0.87
N ASP A 106 -7.65 -0.12 2.17
CA ASP A 106 -7.46 1.03 3.06
C ASP A 106 -6.08 1.07 3.71
N VAL A 107 -5.29 0.02 3.57
CA VAL A 107 -3.94 -0.07 4.16
C VAL A 107 -2.90 -0.55 3.16
N CYS A 108 -1.70 0.01 3.25
CA CYS A 108 -0.63 -0.35 2.32
C CYS A 108 0.73 -0.36 3.02
N LYS A 109 1.54 -1.37 2.70
CA LYS A 109 2.88 -1.59 3.24
C LYS A 109 3.71 -0.33 3.09
N LEU A 110 4.33 0.11 4.18
CA LEU A 110 5.33 1.15 4.11
C LEU A 110 6.61 0.57 3.50
N HIS A 111 7.16 1.29 2.52
CA HIS A 111 8.50 0.99 2.04
C HIS A 111 9.50 1.51 3.08
N VAL A 112 10.17 0.57 3.74
CA VAL A 112 11.33 0.82 4.59
C VAL A 112 12.54 0.58 3.68
N GLY A 113 13.23 1.65 3.32
CA GLY A 113 14.45 1.62 2.52
C GLY A 113 15.65 1.22 3.36
#